data_AF-A0A9W8MB89-F1
#
_entry.id   AF-A0A9W8MB89-F1
#
_cell.length_a   1.000
_cell.length_b   1.000
_cell.length_c   1.000
_cell.angle_alpha   90.00
_cell.angle_beta   90.00
_cell.angle_gamma   90.00
#
_symmetry.space_group_name_H-M   'P 1'
#
loop_
_entity.id
_entity.type
_entity.pdbx_description
1 polymer ?
#
loop_
_entity_poly.entity_id
_entity_poly.type
_entity_poly.pdbx_seq_one_letter_code
_entity_poly.pdbx_strand_id
1 'polypeptide(L)'
;MPAYFRLAKYFGHHWSLTKFCVAQFKGKRVTVTKAESTALRSALSQGKGFEAMNDFVGTWTGEEEFKEIVRAIEENPPRQRRMMPSSFVIDEGDLEEASSTEEAPSTTLVTPPNTQNPEPPTSRAPLLPKDFEKELGPPPPPALTPTPGGGVQLGS
;
A
#
# COMPACT_ATOMS: atom_id res chain seq x y z
N MET A 1 8.77 -2.16 -14.90
CA MET A 1 7.69 -1.14 -14.86
C MET A 1 6.78 -1.19 -16.08
N PRO A 2 7.28 -1.22 -17.33
CA PRO A 2 6.43 -1.29 -18.53
C PRO A 2 5.41 -2.46 -18.52
N ALA A 3 5.84 -3.66 -18.13
CA ALA A 3 4.96 -4.84 -17.98
C ALA A 3 3.74 -4.58 -17.06
N TYR A 4 3.94 -3.88 -15.94
CA TYR A 4 2.85 -3.55 -15.02
C TYR A 4 1.81 -2.62 -15.66
N PHE A 5 2.24 -1.63 -16.43
CA PHE A 5 1.31 -0.77 -17.17
C PHE A 5 0.52 -1.54 -18.22
N ARG A 6 1.18 -2.44 -18.96
CA ARG A 6 0.55 -3.29 -19.97
C ARG A 6 -0.56 -4.14 -19.37
N LEU A 7 -0.28 -4.79 -18.23
CA LEU A 7 -1.26 -5.59 -17.49
C LEU A 7 -2.39 -4.73 -16.91
N ALA A 8 -2.06 -3.59 -16.29
CA ALA A 8 -3.06 -2.69 -15.71
C ALA A 8 -4.05 -2.17 -16.76
N LYS A 9 -3.56 -1.86 -17.97
CA LYS A 9 -4.43 -1.48 -19.09
C LYS A 9 -5.29 -2.66 -19.58
N TYR A 10 -4.71 -3.86 -19.67
CA TYR A 10 -5.42 -5.07 -20.11
C TYR A 10 -6.54 -5.48 -19.14
N PHE A 11 -6.31 -5.42 -17.84
CA PHE A 11 -7.33 -5.70 -16.81
C PHE A 11 -8.33 -4.56 -16.59
N GLY A 12 -8.21 -3.45 -17.32
CA GLY A 12 -9.12 -2.31 -17.17
C GLY A 12 -8.99 -1.61 -15.81
N HIS A 13 -7.81 -1.62 -15.20
CA HIS A 13 -7.60 -0.91 -13.94
C HIS A 13 -7.81 0.59 -14.11
N HIS A 14 -8.40 1.21 -13.09
CA HIS A 14 -8.51 2.66 -13.07
C HIS A 14 -7.13 3.32 -13.00
N TRP A 15 -6.97 4.45 -13.70
CA TRP A 15 -5.69 5.15 -13.79
C TRP A 15 -5.16 5.62 -12.42
N SER A 16 -6.02 6.12 -11.54
CA SER A 16 -5.61 6.57 -10.20
C SER A 16 -5.00 5.44 -9.37
N LEU A 17 -5.58 4.23 -9.44
CA LEU A 17 -5.07 3.05 -8.76
C LEU A 17 -3.70 2.66 -9.32
N THR A 18 -3.59 2.60 -10.64
CA THR A 18 -2.33 2.28 -11.32
C THR A 18 -1.23 3.28 -10.92
N LYS A 19 -1.54 4.58 -10.93
CA LYS A 19 -0.63 5.66 -10.51
C LYS A 19 -0.17 5.50 -9.07
N PHE A 20 -1.10 5.18 -8.16
CA PHE A 20 -0.78 4.93 -6.76
C PHE A 20 0.19 3.75 -6.62
N CYS A 21 -0.11 2.60 -7.23
CA CYS A 21 0.76 1.42 -7.17
C CYS A 21 2.15 1.68 -7.74
N VAL A 22 2.23 2.37 -8.89
CA VAL A 22 3.50 2.71 -9.54
C VAL A 22 4.35 3.63 -8.67
N ALA A 23 3.74 4.57 -7.94
CA ALA A 23 4.45 5.46 -7.04
C ALA A 23 5.13 4.71 -5.87
N GLN A 24 4.58 3.56 -5.47
CA GLN A 24 5.14 2.76 -4.37
C GLN A 24 6.30 1.85 -4.80
N PHE A 25 6.51 1.64 -6.09
CA PHE A 25 7.60 0.80 -6.57
C PHE A 25 8.97 1.40 -6.18
N LYS A 26 9.65 0.71 -5.27
CA LYS A 26 11.03 0.97 -4.87
C LYS A 26 11.91 -0.05 -5.58
N GLY A 27 12.86 0.41 -6.38
CA GLY A 27 13.80 -0.45 -7.10
C GLY A 27 15.18 0.17 -7.20
N LYS A 28 16.21 -0.69 -7.19
CA LYS A 28 17.56 -0.26 -7.59
C LYS A 28 17.51 0.16 -9.06
N ARG A 29 18.10 1.30 -9.39
CA ARG A 29 18.19 1.78 -10.78
C ARG A 29 19.18 0.88 -11.52
N VAL A 30 18.71 -0.18 -12.17
CA VAL A 30 19.58 -1.13 -12.88
C VAL A 30 19.87 -0.65 -14.31
N THR A 31 18.89 -0.05 -14.98
CA THR A 31 18.97 0.33 -16.41
C THR A 31 18.56 1.77 -16.71
N VAL A 32 18.04 2.50 -15.71
CA VAL A 32 17.41 3.81 -15.93
C VAL A 32 18.31 4.92 -15.39
N THR A 33 18.60 5.91 -16.23
CA THR A 33 19.38 7.08 -15.81
C THR A 33 18.59 7.93 -14.81
N LYS A 34 19.27 8.76 -14.01
CA LYS A 34 18.58 9.64 -13.04
C LYS A 34 17.54 10.53 -13.73
N ALA A 35 17.87 11.05 -14.92
CA ALA A 35 17.03 11.92 -15.74
C ALA A 35 15.75 11.22 -16.22
N GLU A 36 15.84 9.99 -16.72
CA GLU A 36 14.68 9.20 -17.13
C GLU A 36 13.75 8.89 -15.95
N SER A 37 14.32 8.61 -14.77
CA SER A 37 13.51 8.34 -13.58
C SER A 37 12.71 9.57 -13.11
N THR A 38 13.27 10.77 -13.28
CA THR A 38 12.58 12.03 -12.99
C THR A 38 11.54 12.36 -14.07
N ALA A 39 11.86 12.11 -15.34
CA ALA A 39 10.93 12.30 -16.45
C ALA A 39 9.70 11.38 -16.30
N LEU A 40 9.91 10.11 -15.95
CA LEU A 40 8.83 9.15 -15.69
C LEU A 40 7.93 9.62 -14.54
N ARG A 41 8.51 10.05 -13.40
CA ARG A 41 7.71 10.56 -12.28
C ARG A 41 6.94 11.83 -12.65
N SER A 42 7.55 12.73 -13.43
CA SER A 42 6.88 13.93 -13.93
C SER A 42 5.70 13.56 -14.83
N ALA A 43 5.92 12.70 -15.82
CA ALA A 43 4.88 12.23 -16.74
C ALA A 43 3.77 11.47 -16.00
N LEU A 44 4.10 10.67 -14.98
CA LEU A 44 3.11 10.01 -14.12
C LEU A 44 2.29 11.02 -13.30
N SER A 45 2.94 12.07 -12.78
CA SER A 45 2.26 13.10 -11.98
C SER A 45 1.29 13.94 -12.81
N GLN A 46 1.64 14.27 -14.06
CA GLN A 46 0.84 15.10 -14.96
C GLN A 46 -0.19 14.30 -15.76
N GLY A 47 0.09 13.02 -16.02
CA GLY A 47 -0.79 12.14 -16.77
C GLY A 47 -2.14 11.90 -16.08
N LYS A 48 -3.22 12.03 -16.85
CA LYS A 48 -4.61 11.75 -16.44
C LYS A 48 -5.13 10.40 -16.95
N GLY A 49 -4.35 9.68 -17.75
CA GLY A 49 -4.70 8.38 -18.29
C GLY A 49 -3.49 7.63 -18.81
N PHE A 50 -3.72 6.41 -19.28
CA PHE A 50 -2.67 5.52 -19.79
C PHE A 50 -1.95 6.05 -21.03
N GLU A 51 -2.60 6.95 -21.80
CA GLU A 51 -2.01 7.59 -22.98
C GLU A 51 -0.76 8.40 -22.66
N ALA A 52 -0.71 9.02 -21.47
CA ALA A 52 0.46 9.76 -21.02
C ALA A 52 1.72 8.89 -20.88
N MET A 53 1.55 7.57 -20.82
CA MET A 53 2.64 6.59 -20.71
C MET A 53 2.93 5.87 -22.03
N ASN A 54 2.28 6.23 -23.14
CA ASN A 54 2.53 5.59 -24.44
C ASN A 54 4.01 5.65 -24.84
N ASP A 55 4.66 6.80 -24.66
CA ASP A 55 6.08 6.99 -25.00
C ASP A 55 7.01 6.11 -24.15
N PHE A 56 6.61 5.82 -22.91
CA PHE A 56 7.41 5.02 -21.97
C PHE A 56 7.16 3.51 -22.12
N VAL A 57 5.93 3.10 -22.39
CA VAL A 57 5.53 1.69 -22.51
C VAL A 57 5.80 1.15 -23.93
N GLY A 58 5.73 2.04 -24.92
CA GLY A 58 5.81 1.71 -26.34
C GLY A 58 4.57 0.91 -26.77
N THR A 59 4.74 -0.41 -26.90
CA THR A 59 3.69 -1.33 -27.31
C THR A 59 2.85 -1.82 -26.13
N TRP A 60 1.53 -1.88 -26.34
CA TRP A 60 0.57 -2.36 -25.35
C TRP A 60 0.27 -3.86 -25.54
N THR A 61 1.21 -4.71 -25.13
CA THR A 61 1.10 -6.18 -25.25
C THR A 61 0.62 -6.84 -23.95
N GLY A 62 -0.45 -6.31 -23.34
CA GLY A 62 -0.90 -6.78 -22.02
C GLY A 62 -1.40 -8.24 -21.98
N GLU A 63 -1.99 -8.72 -23.07
CA GLU A 63 -2.45 -10.11 -23.19
C GLU A 63 -1.27 -11.10 -23.25
N GLU A 64 -0.21 -10.75 -23.99
CA GLU A 64 0.99 -11.59 -24.12
C GLU A 64 1.71 -11.72 -22.78
N GLU A 65 1.85 -10.61 -22.05
CA GLU A 65 2.42 -10.58 -20.70
C GLU A 65 1.60 -11.44 -19.74
N PHE A 66 0.26 -11.42 -19.86
CA PHE A 66 -0.60 -12.28 -19.04
C PHE A 66 -0.41 -13.76 -19.37
N LYS A 67 -0.38 -14.12 -20.66
CA LYS A 67 -0.12 -15.50 -21.11
C LYS A 67 1.24 -16.01 -20.65
N GLU A 68 2.26 -15.15 -20.68
CA GLU A 68 3.60 -15.49 -20.19
C GLU A 68 3.60 -15.77 -18.68
N ILE A 69 2.88 -14.96 -17.90
CA ILE A 69 2.71 -15.19 -16.45
C ILE A 69 1.99 -16.52 -16.19
N VAL A 70 0.91 -16.81 -16.91
CA VAL A 70 0.18 -18.08 -16.78
C VAL A 70 1.10 -19.25 -17.10
N ARG A 71 1.83 -19.18 -18.22
CA ARG A 71 2.81 -20.21 -18.60
C ARG A 71 3.88 -20.42 -17.52
N ALA A 72 4.44 -19.34 -16.98
CA ALA A 72 5.46 -19.42 -15.95
C ALA A 72 4.94 -20.06 -14.65
N ILE A 73 3.67 -19.84 -14.30
CA ILE A 73 3.02 -20.48 -13.15
C ILE A 73 2.81 -21.97 -13.41
N GLU A 74 2.40 -22.36 -14.62
CA GLU A 74 2.20 -23.75 -15.00
C GLU A 74 3.53 -24.53 -15.04
N GLU A 75 4.60 -23.92 -15.56
CA GLU A 75 5.94 -24.51 -15.60
C GLU A 75 6.58 -24.62 -14.21
N ASN A 76 6.24 -23.73 -13.29
CA ASN A 76 6.79 -23.68 -11.94
C ASN A 76 5.68 -23.48 -10.90
N PRO A 77 4.89 -24.54 -10.61
CA PRO A 77 3.77 -24.43 -9.69
C PRO A 77 4.25 -23.98 -8.31
N PRO A 78 3.50 -23.11 -7.63
CA PRO A 78 3.89 -22.59 -6.33
C PRO A 78 4.06 -23.75 -5.35
N ARG A 79 5.25 -23.84 -4.73
CA ARG A 79 5.53 -24.85 -3.70
C ARG A 79 4.49 -24.71 -2.58
N GLN A 80 3.80 -25.80 -2.21
CA GLN A 80 2.75 -25.84 -1.17
C GLN A 80 3.06 -25.03 0.09
N ARG A 81 4.34 -24.95 0.50
CA ARG A 81 4.79 -24.20 1.69
C ARG A 81 4.68 -22.67 1.59
N ARG A 82 4.39 -22.11 0.41
CA ARG A 82 4.17 -20.66 0.19
C ARG A 82 2.71 -20.30 -0.04
N MET A 83 1.82 -21.29 -0.09
CA MET A 83 0.38 -21.04 -0.16
C MET A 83 -0.13 -20.75 1.25
N MET A 84 -1.04 -19.77 1.38
CA MET A 84 -1.88 -19.69 2.58
C MET A 84 -2.61 -21.02 2.73
N PRO A 85 -2.81 -21.52 3.97
CA PRO A 85 -3.55 -22.76 4.15
C PRO A 85 -4.93 -22.62 3.50
N SER A 86 -5.34 -23.66 2.77
CA SER A 86 -6.58 -23.72 1.99
C SER A 86 -7.83 -23.33 2.79
N SER A 87 -7.75 -23.35 4.12
CA SER A 87 -8.79 -22.90 5.04
C SER A 87 -9.14 -21.41 4.96
N PHE A 88 -8.33 -20.56 4.32
CA PHE A 88 -8.62 -19.14 4.11
C PHE A 88 -9.11 -18.82 2.69
N VAL A 89 -9.09 -19.80 1.78
CA VAL A 89 -9.69 -19.64 0.46
C VAL A 89 -11.16 -19.95 0.64
N ILE A 90 -11.98 -18.91 0.81
CA ILE A 90 -13.43 -19.04 0.76
C ILE A 90 -13.75 -19.54 -0.65
N ASP A 91 -14.20 -20.78 -0.76
CA ASP A 91 -14.80 -21.31 -1.97
C ASP A 91 -16.07 -20.49 -2.23
N GLU A 92 -16.23 -19.91 -3.43
CA GLU A 92 -17.42 -19.11 -3.80
C GLU A 92 -18.74 -19.91 -3.76
N GLY A 93 -18.70 -21.18 -3.35
CA GLY A 93 -19.86 -22.07 -3.18
C GLY A 93 -20.54 -22.05 -1.81
N ASP A 94 -20.00 -21.37 -0.78
CA ASP A 94 -20.51 -21.49 0.61
C ASP A 94 -21.11 -20.17 1.17
N LEU A 95 -21.82 -19.43 0.31
CA LEU A 95 -22.55 -18.20 0.68
C LEU A 95 -24.01 -18.44 1.12
N GLU A 96 -24.36 -19.67 1.52
CA GLU A 96 -25.68 -19.97 2.09
C GLU A 96 -25.57 -20.04 3.61
N GLU A 97 -26.04 -18.97 4.24
CA GLU A 97 -26.71 -18.97 5.55
C GLU A 97 -25.87 -19.24 6.80
N ALA A 98 -25.37 -18.16 7.41
CA ALA A 98 -25.19 -18.11 8.87
C ALA A 98 -25.61 -16.73 9.40
N SER A 99 -26.91 -16.58 9.54
CA SER A 99 -27.55 -15.56 10.37
C SER A 99 -27.10 -15.73 11.83
N SER A 100 -26.61 -14.63 12.40
CA SER A 100 -26.72 -14.19 13.80
C SER A 100 -26.68 -15.21 14.96
N THR A 101 -25.80 -14.90 15.93
CA THR A 101 -25.94 -15.07 17.40
C THR A 101 -24.97 -16.07 18.05
N GLU A 102 -24.18 -15.51 18.98
CA GLU A 102 -23.49 -16.07 20.16
C GLU A 102 -23.22 -17.57 20.25
N GLU A 103 -21.94 -17.93 20.40
CA GLU A 103 -21.39 -18.54 21.63
C GLU A 103 -19.90 -18.86 21.40
N ALA A 104 -19.03 -18.36 22.28
CA ALA A 104 -17.61 -18.70 22.27
C ALA A 104 -17.42 -20.15 22.73
N PRO A 105 -16.67 -21.00 22.01
CA PRO A 105 -16.07 -22.17 22.64
C PRO A 105 -14.74 -21.74 23.26
N SER A 106 -14.75 -21.68 24.59
CA SER A 106 -13.55 -21.63 25.43
C SER A 106 -12.65 -22.82 25.09
N THR A 107 -11.69 -22.61 24.19
CA THR A 107 -10.54 -23.50 24.06
C THR A 107 -9.45 -22.94 24.95
N THR A 108 -9.34 -23.54 26.13
CA THR A 108 -8.35 -23.24 27.15
C THR A 108 -6.99 -22.95 26.52
N LEU A 109 -6.56 -21.68 26.52
CA LEU A 109 -5.25 -21.25 26.04
C LEU A 109 -4.19 -21.66 27.07
N VAL A 110 -3.91 -22.96 27.16
CA VAL A 110 -2.85 -23.50 28.02
C VAL A 110 -1.52 -23.35 27.30
N THR A 111 -0.63 -22.55 27.87
CA THR A 111 0.77 -22.44 27.43
C THR A 111 1.44 -23.82 27.54
N PRO A 112 2.07 -24.35 26.49
CA PRO A 112 2.66 -25.68 26.53
C PRO A 112 3.75 -25.75 27.62
N PRO A 113 3.81 -26.84 28.41
CA PRO A 113 4.86 -26.99 29.40
C PRO A 113 6.22 -27.03 28.68
N ASN A 114 7.17 -26.24 29.19
CA ASN A 114 8.52 -26.03 28.67
C ASN A 114 8.71 -24.92 27.62
N THR A 115 7.76 -23.98 27.46
CA THR A 115 8.07 -22.70 26.78
C THR A 115 8.47 -21.66 27.82
N GLN A 116 9.77 -21.33 27.91
CA GLN A 116 10.17 -20.06 28.49
C GLN A 116 9.58 -18.97 27.58
N ASN A 117 8.61 -18.21 28.09
CA ASN A 117 8.25 -16.94 27.48
C ASN A 117 9.55 -16.13 27.42
N PRO A 118 10.14 -15.87 26.24
CA PRO A 118 11.38 -15.12 26.20
C PRO A 118 11.10 -13.79 26.87
N GLU A 119 11.92 -13.41 27.85
CA GLU A 119 11.78 -12.09 28.47
C GLU A 119 11.68 -11.05 27.35
N PRO A 120 10.70 -10.13 27.41
CA PRO A 120 10.53 -9.16 26.36
C PRO A 120 11.88 -8.48 26.14
N PRO A 121 12.36 -8.39 24.89
CA PRO A 121 13.68 -7.83 24.61
C PRO A 121 13.74 -6.48 25.31
N THR A 122 14.68 -6.33 26.26
CA THR A 122 14.84 -5.10 27.01
C THR A 122 14.98 -3.98 25.99
N SER A 123 13.98 -3.11 25.90
CA SER A 123 13.99 -2.02 24.95
C SER A 123 15.23 -1.19 25.24
N ARG A 124 16.26 -1.32 24.40
CA ARG A 124 17.49 -0.51 24.45
C ARG A 124 17.20 0.92 24.00
N ALA A 125 15.98 1.39 24.23
CA ALA A 125 15.60 2.77 24.04
C ALA A 125 16.41 3.61 25.04
N PRO A 126 17.07 4.68 24.58
CA PRO A 126 17.69 5.64 25.46
C PRO A 126 16.65 6.14 26.48
N LEU A 127 16.98 6.06 27.76
CA LEU A 127 16.16 6.67 28.81
C LEU A 127 16.08 8.17 28.51
N LEU A 128 14.85 8.70 28.40
CA LEU A 128 14.65 10.13 28.27
C LEU A 128 15.30 10.82 29.48
N PRO A 129 16.07 11.91 29.30
CA PRO A 129 16.56 12.70 30.41
C PRO A 129 15.39 13.08 31.33
N LYS A 130 15.60 13.02 32.64
CA LYS A 130 14.56 13.34 33.64
C LYS A 130 14.06 14.78 33.54
N ASP A 131 14.82 15.63 32.85
CA ASP A 131 14.53 17.04 32.64
C ASP A 131 13.77 17.31 31.33
N PHE A 132 13.18 16.28 30.70
CA PHE A 132 12.23 16.45 29.60
C PHE A 132 10.88 16.95 30.13
N GLU A 133 10.91 17.92 31.04
CA GLU A 133 9.78 18.79 31.22
C GLU A 133 9.55 19.47 29.88
N LYS A 134 8.31 19.36 29.44
CA LYS A 134 7.79 19.89 28.19
C LYS A 134 8.02 21.40 28.24
N GLU A 135 9.16 21.86 27.73
CA GLU A 135 9.40 23.26 27.42
C GLU A 135 8.41 23.61 26.32
N LEU A 136 7.18 23.89 26.73
CA LEU A 136 6.20 24.61 25.95
C LEU A 136 6.85 25.97 25.74
N GLY A 137 7.57 26.10 24.63
CA GLY A 137 8.05 27.39 24.16
C GLY A 137 6.90 28.40 24.17
N PRO A 138 7.20 29.70 24.33
CA PRO A 138 6.17 30.72 24.44
C PRO A 138 5.19 30.62 23.27
N PRO A 139 3.89 30.89 23.50
CA PRO A 139 2.90 30.84 22.43
C PRO A 139 3.34 31.77 21.29
N PRO A 140 3.13 31.37 20.02
CA PRO A 140 3.49 32.21 18.89
C PRO A 140 2.76 33.56 18.99
N PRO A 141 3.40 34.67 18.60
CA PRO A 141 2.75 35.98 18.61
C PRO A 141 1.52 35.97 17.69
N PRO A 142 0.48 36.75 18.01
CA PRO A 142 -0.70 36.87 17.17
C PRO A 142 -0.30 37.34 15.77
N ALA A 143 -0.85 36.68 14.74
CA ALA A 143 -0.55 37.01 13.34
C ALA A 143 -0.86 38.49 13.05
N LEU A 144 0.14 39.23 12.57
CA LEU A 144 0.03 40.65 12.21
C LEU A 144 -0.67 40.88 10.85
N THR A 145 -1.20 39.84 10.23
CA THR A 145 -1.90 39.95 8.96
C THR A 145 -3.41 39.92 9.21
N PRO A 146 -4.18 40.92 8.75
CA PRO A 146 -5.63 40.84 8.82
C PRO A 146 -6.07 39.62 8.00
N THR A 147 -6.61 38.62 8.70
CA THR A 147 -7.29 37.51 8.03
C THR A 147 -8.52 38.11 7.34
N PRO A 148 -8.67 37.99 6.01
CA PRO A 148 -9.87 38.46 5.34
C PRO A 148 -11.01 37.48 5.69
N GLY A 149 -11.57 37.65 6.88
CA GLY A 149 -12.85 37.06 7.26
C GLY A 149 -13.93 37.76 6.48
N GLY A 150 -14.58 37.04 5.57
CA GLY A 150 -15.74 37.50 4.82
C GLY A 150 -16.83 37.97 5.77
N GLY A 151 -17.00 39.30 5.86
CA GLY A 151 -18.16 39.91 6.47
C GLY A 151 -19.38 39.61 5.62
N VAL A 152 -20.28 38.78 6.14
CA VAL A 152 -21.66 38.72 5.67
C VAL A 152 -22.35 39.99 6.16
N GLN A 153 -22.53 40.97 5.27
CA GLN A 153 -23.45 42.07 5.51
C GLN A 153 -24.87 41.54 5.34
N LEU A 154 -25.54 41.26 6.46
CA LEU A 154 -26.98 41.16 6.52
C LEU A 154 -27.53 42.58 6.49
N GLY A 155 -28.13 42.95 5.36
CA GLY A 155 -28.89 44.18 5.26
C GLY A 155 -30.12 44.13 6.17
N SER A 156 -30.42 45.27 6.79
CA SER A 156 -31.76 45.82 6.89
C SER A 156 -31.70 47.31 7.23
#